data_AF-A0A7V3X6E7-F1
#
_entry.id   AF-A0A7V3X6E7-F1
#
_cell.length_a   1.000
_cell.length_b   1.000
_cell.length_c   1.000
_cell.angle_alpha   90.00
_cell.angle_beta   90.00
_cell.angle_gamma   90.00
#
_symmetry.space_group_name_H-M   'P 1'
#
loop_
_entity.id
_entity.type
_entity.pdbx_description
1 polymer ?
#
loop_
_entity_poly.entity_id
_entity_poly.type
_entity_poly.pdbx_seq_one_letter_code
_entity_poly.pdbx_strand_id
1 'polypeptide(L)' 'MKFILGKKLQMTQIFDKEGNPIPVTLVEAGPCKVVQIKTKEKDGYSAIQVGF' A
#
# COMPACT_ATOMS: atom_id res chain seq x y z
N MET A 1 13.17 0.65 0.30
CA MET A 1 11.89 0.66 -0.44
C MET A 1 10.76 0.81 0.55
N LYS A 2 9.76 1.66 0.29
CA LYS A 2 8.57 1.83 1.15
C LYS A 2 7.37 1.19 0.44
N PHE A 3 6.50 0.48 1.18
CA PHE A 3 5.27 -0.09 0.65
C PHE A 3 4.18 -0.14 1.73
N ILE A 4 2.92 -0.21 1.30
CA ILE A 4 1.74 -0.49 2.14
C ILE A 4 0.80 -1.42 1.35
N LEU A 5 -0.05 -2.17 2.05
CA LEU A 5 -1.13 -2.92 1.45
C LEU A 5 -2.38 -2.02 1.34
N GLY A 6 -3.16 -2.25 0.30
CA GLY A 6 -4.40 -1.51 0.07
C GLY A 6 -5.35 -2.22 -0.89
N LYS A 7 -6.61 -1.81 -0.85
CA LYS A 7 -7.70 -2.28 -1.70
C LYS A 7 -8.01 -1.24 -2.76
N LYS A 8 -8.04 -1.65 -4.04
CA LYS A 8 -8.55 -0.80 -5.13
C LYS A 8 -10.06 -0.62 -4.93
N LEU A 9 -10.51 0.63 -4.80
CA LEU A 9 -11.92 0.95 -4.67
C LEU A 9 -12.54 1.27 -6.03
N GLN A 10 -12.11 2.37 -6.65
CA GLN A 10 -12.66 2.86 -7.91
C GLN A 10 -11.69 3.84 -8.59
N MET A 11 -12.08 4.32 -9.77
CA MET A 11 -11.39 5.39 -10.49
C MET A 11 -12.23 6.66 -10.44
N THR A 12 -11.58 7.81 -10.35
CA THR A 12 -12.21 9.14 -10.34
C THR A 12 -11.26 10.16 -11.00
N GLN A 13 -11.63 11.43 -10.99
CA GLN A 13 -10.79 12.54 -11.45
C GLN A 13 -10.67 13.61 -10.38
N ILE A 14 -9.50 14.25 -10.31
CA ILE A 14 -9.28 15.49 -9.57
C ILE A 14 -8.93 16.58 -10.56
N PHE A 15 -9.26 17.83 -10.26
CA PHE A 15 -8.87 18.95 -11.10
C PHE A 15 -7.63 19.62 -10.52
N ASP A 16 -6.66 19.96 -11.37
CA ASP A 16 -5.52 20.77 -10.95
C ASP A 16 -5.91 22.26 -10.80
N LYS A 17 -4.93 23.11 -10.46
CA LYS A 17 -5.16 24.54 -10.25
C LYS A 17 -5.55 25.29 -11.53
N GLU A 18 -5.26 24.73 -12.69
CA GLU A 18 -5.56 25.31 -14.01
C GLU A 18 -6.90 24.77 -14.56
N GLY A 19 -7.54 23.83 -13.86
CA GLY A 19 -8.82 23.24 -14.23
C GLY A 19 -8.70 22.02 -15.13
N ASN A 20 -7.50 21.44 -15.32
CA ASN A 20 -7.34 20.23 -16.11
C ASN A 20 -7.73 18.99 -15.29
N PRO A 21 -8.47 18.02 -15.88
CA PRO A 21 -8.83 16.78 -15.19
C PRO A 21 -7.66 15.79 -15.16
N ILE A 22 -7.31 15.30 -13.98
CA ILE A 22 -6.30 14.27 -13.75
C ILE A 22 -7.01 12.97 -13.32
N PRO A 23 -6.94 11.88 -14.11
CA PRO A 23 -7.53 10.60 -13.75
C PRO A 23 -6.72 9.93 -12.64
N VAL A 24 -7.39 9.46 -11.59
CA VAL A 24 -6.77 8.86 -10.41
C VAL A 24 -7.49 7.56 -10.00
N THR A 25 -6.76 6.68 -9.32
CA THR A 25 -7.34 5.47 -8.70
C THR A 25 -7.43 5.69 -7.19
N LEU A 26 -8.60 5.47 -6.63
CA LEU A 26 -8.81 5.50 -5.18
C LEU A 26 -8.40 4.15 -4.58
N VAL A 27 -7.41 4.18 -3.70
CA VAL A 27 -6.91 3.02 -2.96
C VAL A 27 -7.13 3.26 -1.47
N GLU A 28 -7.90 2.39 -0.84
CA GLU A 28 -8.02 2.34 0.62
C GLU A 28 -6.82 1.57 1.18
N ALA A 29 -6.06 2.19 2.07
CA ALA A 29 -4.85 1.59 2.62
C ALA A 29 -4.91 1.46 4.14
N GLY A 30 -4.45 0.30 4.62
CA GLY A 30 -4.29 0.02 6.05
C GLY A 30 -5.58 -0.21 6.85
N PRO A 31 -5.44 -0.52 8.15
CA PRO A 31 -4.19 -0.62 8.91
C PRO A 31 -3.34 -1.84 8.50
N CYS A 32 -2.05 -1.62 8.21
CA CYS A 32 -1.08 -2.66 7.83
C CYS A 32 -0.30 -3.12 9.06
N LYS A 33 -0.82 -4.09 9.82
CA LYS A 33 -0.17 -4.54 11.06
C LYS A 33 0.96 -5.52 10.75
N VAL A 34 2.13 -5.34 11.37
CA VAL A 34 3.20 -6.35 11.33
C VAL A 34 2.78 -7.55 12.16
N VAL A 35 2.64 -8.70 11.50
CA VAL A 35 2.21 -9.95 12.14
C VAL A 35 3.41 -10.82 12.52
N GLN A 36 4.44 -10.84 11.67
CA GLN A 36 5.66 -11.61 11.92
C GLN A 36 6.87 -10.90 11.34
N ILE A 37 8.00 -11.02 12.03
CA ILE A 37 9.33 -10.66 11.54
C ILE A 37 10.10 -11.96 11.32
N LYS A 38 10.54 -12.20 10.10
CA LYS A 38 11.33 -13.37 9.72
C LYS A 38 12.82 -13.02 9.69
N THR A 39 13.64 -13.87 10.27
CA THR A 39 15.09 -13.67 10.35
C THR A 39 15.85 -14.81 9.69
N LYS A 40 17.10 -14.56 9.29
CA LYS A 40 17.90 -15.57 8.58
C LYS A 40 18.16 -16.81 9.44
N GLU A 41 18.31 -16.63 10.75
CA GLU A 41 18.62 -17.72 11.68
C GLU A 41 17.43 -18.67 11.88
N LYS A 42 16.19 -18.14 11.88
CA LYS A 42 14.98 -18.93 12.14
C LYS A 42 14.27 -19.38 10.86
N ASP A 43 14.27 -18.55 9.82
CA ASP A 43 13.45 -18.74 8.62
C ASP A 43 14.28 -18.94 7.33
N GLY A 44 15.61 -18.80 7.38
CA GLY A 44 16.50 -18.90 6.21
C GLY A 44 16.55 -17.66 5.32
N TYR A 45 15.77 -16.61 5.63
CA TYR A 45 15.74 -15.34 4.91
C TYR A 45 15.22 -14.19 5.79
N SER A 46 15.36 -12.95 5.31
CA SER A 46 14.84 -11.75 6.00
C SER A 46 13.58 -11.24 5.32
N ALA A 47 12.48 -11.11 6.08
CA ALA A 47 11.22 -10.56 5.58
C ALA A 47 10.31 -10.06 6.71
N ILE A 48 9.30 -9.27 6.34
CA ILE A 48 8.23 -8.82 7.23
C ILE A 48 6.91 -9.33 6.66
N GLN A 49 6.11 -9.99 7.50
CA GLN A 49 4.74 -10.35 7.17
C GLN A 49 3.79 -9.26 7.67
N VAL A 50 2.94 -8.78 6.78
CA VAL A 50 1.98 -7.70 7.04
C VAL A 50 0.57 -8.24 6.87
N GLY A 51 -0.30 -7.97 7.84
CA GLY A 51 -1.74 -8.22 7.75
C GLY A 51 -2.47 -6.97 7.27
N PHE A 52 -3.46 -7.18 6.39
CA PHE A 52 -4.37 -6.17 5.83
C PHE A 52 -5.78 -6.72 5.85
#